data_AF-A0A7Y5CMR0-F1
#
_entry.id   AF-A0A7Y5CMR0-F1
#
_cell.length_a   1.000
_cell.length_b   1.000
_cell.length_c   1.000
_cell.angle_alpha   90.00
_cell.angle_beta   90.00
_cell.angle_gamma   90.00
#
_symmetry.space_group_name_H-M   'P 1'
#
loop_
_entity.id
_entity.type
_entity.pdbx_description
1 polymer ?
#
loop_
_entity_poly.entity_id
_entity_poly.type
_entity_poly.pdbx_seq_one_letter_code
_entity_poly.pdbx_strand_id
1 'polypeptide(L)'
;MPCTYEDRLEIIAAYVRHQLPEQAQESFEEHYLGCDECGRDLLLMEKTALVMKRHGDLIFQRRHRTPAFLRNFLHRKTHDSIGALAVHWLRAHGPALAGYAVLVLILGAGYFWLDRYQHTAGDESSGQYDEAGTAGPSFSAGQTPAHLRQPEWPASSVAGVPDPALAQMWEEARQAYEKQQYQQALPLLASLVQALPDQPRLLLFQGVSLLRIGKPEAARAVLHDLVQRQPDDSAAQWFLAESCLEQDPDQAQLLYEQLAARGDSLYRAAARQRIHRH
;
A
#
# COMPACT_ATOMS: atom_id res chain seq x y z
N MET A 1 -2.82 -24.71 -10.66
CA MET A 1 -2.40 -25.89 -9.87
C MET A 1 -3.20 -25.94 -8.57
N PRO A 2 -3.51 -27.12 -8.00
CA PRO A 2 -4.13 -27.19 -6.67
C PRO A 2 -3.20 -26.58 -5.62
N CYS A 3 -3.76 -25.89 -4.63
CA CYS A 3 -3.00 -25.31 -3.53
C CYS A 3 -2.35 -26.42 -2.70
N THR A 4 -1.04 -26.30 -2.42
CA THR A 4 -0.27 -27.27 -1.63
C THR A 4 -0.09 -26.83 -0.18
N TYR A 5 -0.44 -25.59 0.15
CA TYR A 5 -0.34 -25.05 1.50
C TYR A 5 -1.62 -25.29 2.29
N GLU A 6 -1.51 -26.01 3.41
CA GLU A 6 -2.61 -26.28 4.34
C GLU A 6 -3.03 -25.00 5.08
N ASP A 7 -2.05 -24.23 5.57
CA ASP A 7 -2.25 -22.94 6.26
C ASP A 7 -2.04 -21.73 5.34
N ARG A 8 -2.64 -21.75 4.15
CA ARG A 8 -2.38 -20.72 3.11
C ARG A 8 -2.55 -19.28 3.60
N LEU A 9 -3.56 -19.00 4.44
CA LEU A 9 -3.83 -17.64 4.90
C LEU A 9 -2.75 -17.12 5.86
N GLU A 10 -2.18 -18.00 6.69
CA GLU A 10 -1.09 -17.63 7.59
C GLU A 10 0.20 -17.36 6.80
N ILE A 11 0.48 -18.16 5.78
CA ILE A 11 1.63 -17.98 4.88
C ILE A 11 1.49 -16.67 4.10
N ILE A 12 0.31 -16.38 3.53
CA ILE A 12 0.04 -15.11 2.86
C ILE A 12 0.19 -13.93 3.83
N ALA A 13 -0.31 -14.04 5.06
CA ALA A 13 -0.16 -13.00 6.07
C ALA A 13 1.30 -12.79 6.50
N ALA A 14 2.10 -13.85 6.58
CA ALA A 14 3.53 -13.78 6.85
C ALA A 14 4.28 -13.14 5.68
N TYR A 15 3.93 -13.52 4.44
CA TYR A 15 4.48 -12.94 3.21
C TYR A 15 4.26 -11.42 3.13
N VAL A 16 3.01 -10.96 3.28
CA VAL A 16 2.64 -9.53 3.23
C VAL A 16 3.33 -8.72 4.35
N ARG A 17 3.68 -9.36 5.47
CA ARG A 17 4.41 -8.74 6.59
C ARG A 17 5.94 -8.86 6.47
N HIS A 18 6.46 -9.47 5.41
CA HIS A 18 7.88 -9.80 5.24
C HIS A 18 8.44 -10.63 6.42
N GLN A 19 7.66 -11.61 6.89
CA GLN A 19 8.02 -12.51 8.00
C GLN A 19 8.32 -13.94 7.54
N LEU A 20 8.21 -14.24 6.24
CA LEU A 20 8.64 -15.53 5.71
C LEU A 20 10.17 -15.57 5.58
N PRO A 21 10.82 -16.71 5.89
CA PRO A 21 12.20 -16.96 5.50
C PRO A 21 12.37 -16.83 3.99
N GLU A 22 13.53 -16.36 3.52
CA GLU A 22 13.81 -16.09 2.10
C GLU A 22 13.48 -17.29 1.18
N GLN A 23 13.89 -18.50 1.56
CA GLN A 23 13.58 -19.72 0.81
C GLN A 23 12.07 -20.02 0.74
N ALA A 24 11.34 -19.76 1.83
CA ALA A 24 9.88 -19.95 1.86
C ALA A 24 9.15 -18.86 1.06
N GLN A 25 9.73 -17.65 1.01
CA GLN A 25 9.23 -16.56 0.20
C GLN A 25 9.34 -16.89 -1.29
N GLU A 26 10.53 -17.32 -1.76
CA GLU A 26 10.74 -17.73 -3.15
C GLU A 26 9.80 -18.87 -3.57
N SER A 27 9.70 -19.92 -2.73
CA SER A 27 8.79 -21.04 -2.97
C SER A 27 7.33 -20.60 -3.04
N PHE A 28 6.92 -19.67 -2.17
CA PHE A 28 5.58 -19.12 -2.19
C PHE A 28 5.34 -18.25 -3.43
N GLU A 29 6.32 -17.45 -3.85
CA GLU A 29 6.26 -16.62 -5.06
C GLU A 29 6.06 -17.46 -6.33
N GLU A 30 6.83 -18.54 -6.49
CA GLU A 30 6.63 -19.49 -7.58
C GLU A 30 5.24 -20.14 -7.52
N HIS A 31 4.77 -20.48 -6.32
CA HIS A 31 3.47 -21.13 -6.14
C HIS A 31 2.29 -20.23 -6.48
N TYR A 32 2.21 -19.01 -5.92
CA TYR A 32 1.02 -18.17 -6.09
C TYR A 32 0.86 -17.67 -7.53
N LEU A 33 1.95 -17.58 -8.31
CA LEU A 33 1.89 -17.30 -9.75
C LEU A 33 1.12 -18.38 -10.52
N GLY A 34 1.11 -19.64 -10.03
CA GLY A 34 0.41 -20.77 -10.63
C GLY A 34 -0.87 -21.23 -9.90
N CYS A 35 -1.25 -20.55 -8.81
CA CYS A 35 -2.37 -20.92 -7.95
C CYS A 35 -3.39 -19.78 -7.83
N ASP A 36 -4.55 -19.94 -8.48
CA ASP A 36 -5.62 -18.92 -8.51
C ASP A 36 -6.17 -18.56 -7.12
N GLU A 37 -6.18 -19.50 -6.18
CA GLU A 37 -6.66 -19.27 -4.81
C GLU A 37 -5.67 -18.39 -4.04
N CYS A 38 -4.39 -18.77 -4.01
CA CYS A 38 -3.33 -18.01 -3.35
C CYS A 38 -3.18 -16.60 -3.94
N GLY A 39 -3.22 -16.47 -5.27
CA GLY A 39 -3.15 -15.15 -5.91
C GLY A 39 -4.32 -14.23 -5.58
N ARG A 40 -5.54 -14.78 -5.47
CA ARG A 40 -6.75 -14.02 -5.08
C ARG A 40 -6.69 -13.59 -3.62
N ASP A 41 -6.31 -14.50 -2.73
CA ASP A 41 -6.22 -14.23 -1.28
C ASP A 41 -5.10 -13.22 -0.98
N LEU A 42 -3.96 -13.31 -1.68
CA LEU A 42 -2.87 -12.33 -1.60
C LEU A 42 -3.33 -10.92 -2.02
N LEU A 43 -3.97 -10.80 -3.18
CA LEU A 43 -4.52 -9.52 -3.66
C LEU A 43 -5.54 -8.92 -2.68
N LEU A 44 -6.36 -9.77 -2.05
CA LEU A 44 -7.34 -9.34 -1.04
C LEU A 44 -6.64 -8.83 0.23
N MET A 45 -5.60 -9.52 0.71
CA MET A 45 -4.83 -9.09 1.86
C MET A 45 -4.08 -7.77 1.60
N GLU A 46 -3.46 -7.59 0.44
CA GLU A 46 -2.78 -6.34 0.09
C GLU A 46 -3.76 -5.15 0.06
N LYS A 47 -4.94 -5.34 -0.54
CA LYS A 47 -6.00 -4.31 -0.55
C LYS A 47 -6.45 -3.97 0.87
N THR A 48 -6.64 -4.99 1.72
CA THR A 48 -7.06 -4.79 3.11
C THR A 48 -5.97 -4.06 3.90
N ALA A 49 -4.70 -4.44 3.73
CA ALA A 49 -3.55 -3.78 4.35
C ALA A 49 -3.45 -2.31 3.92
N LEU A 50 -3.70 -2.00 2.63
CA LEU A 50 -3.71 -0.62 2.13
C LEU A 50 -4.85 0.20 2.75
N VAL A 51 -6.05 -0.37 2.85
CA VAL A 51 -7.20 0.29 3.50
C VAL A 51 -6.91 0.54 4.98
N MET A 52 -6.36 -0.45 5.70
CA MET A 52 -5.94 -0.31 7.08
C MET A 52 -4.83 0.73 7.25
N LYS A 53 -3.87 0.83 6.32
CA LYS A 53 -2.84 1.87 6.36
C LYS A 53 -3.41 3.27 6.13
N ARG A 54 -4.42 3.40 5.25
CA ARG A 54 -5.04 4.70 4.92
C ARG A 54 -6.05 5.17 5.97
N HIS A 55 -6.82 4.25 6.55
CA HIS A 55 -7.94 4.57 7.44
C HIS A 55 -7.76 4.03 8.86
N GLY A 56 -6.67 3.32 9.15
CA GLY A 56 -6.39 2.73 10.45
C GLY A 56 -6.43 3.76 11.57
N ASP A 57 -5.85 4.95 11.34
CA ASP A 57 -5.90 6.03 12.32
C ASP A 57 -7.34 6.44 12.64
N LEU A 58 -8.24 6.50 11.66
CA LEU A 58 -9.65 6.85 11.90
C LEU A 58 -10.42 5.73 12.61
N ILE A 59 -10.11 4.47 12.28
CA ILE A 59 -10.76 3.29 12.87
C ILE A 59 -10.29 3.09 14.33
N PHE A 60 -8.99 3.28 14.60
CA PHE A 60 -8.39 3.05 15.91
C PHE A 60 -8.37 4.29 16.81
N GLN A 61 -8.48 5.52 16.29
CA GLN A 61 -8.67 6.73 17.11
C GLN A 61 -10.00 6.73 17.89
N ARG A 62 -10.96 5.84 17.56
CA ARG A 62 -12.21 5.70 18.31
C ARG A 62 -12.07 5.00 19.66
N ARG A 63 -10.87 4.57 20.08
CA ARG A 63 -10.65 3.95 21.40
C ARG A 63 -9.97 4.90 22.39
N HIS A 64 -10.75 5.25 23.42
CA HIS A 64 -10.38 5.83 24.72
C HIS A 64 -9.89 7.29 24.78
N ARG A 65 -10.76 8.24 24.40
CA ARG A 65 -10.88 9.46 25.23
C ARG A 65 -11.49 9.05 26.57
N THR A 66 -10.67 8.68 27.54
CA THR A 66 -11.09 8.75 28.93
C THR A 66 -11.54 10.21 29.18
N PRO A 67 -12.77 10.45 29.65
CA PRO A 67 -13.22 11.80 29.94
C PRO A 67 -12.22 12.47 30.89
N ALA A 68 -11.76 13.68 30.57
CA ALA A 68 -10.78 14.41 31.38
C ALA A 68 -11.21 14.54 32.86
N PHE A 69 -12.52 14.44 33.15
CA PHE A 69 -13.09 14.38 34.49
C PHE A 69 -12.60 13.19 35.33
N LEU A 70 -12.44 12.00 34.75
CA LEU A 70 -11.97 10.81 35.48
C LEU A 70 -10.48 10.91 35.85
N ARG A 71 -9.68 11.63 35.06
CA ARG A 71 -8.24 11.84 35.32
C ARG A 71 -7.99 12.73 36.54
N ASN A 72 -8.83 13.74 36.75
CA ASN A 72 -8.69 14.64 37.90
C ASN A 72 -9.34 14.09 39.18
N PHE A 73 -10.34 13.22 39.06
CA PHE A 73 -10.99 12.61 40.22
C PHE A 73 -10.10 11.54 40.90
N LEU A 74 -9.28 10.81 40.12
CA LEU A 74 -8.40 9.76 40.66
C LEU A 74 -7.09 10.28 41.27
N HIS A 75 -6.65 11.50 40.95
CA HIS A 75 -5.34 12.01 41.39
C HIS A 75 -5.36 12.70 42.77
N ARG A 76 -6.54 13.00 43.34
CA ARG A 76 -6.64 13.85 44.54
C ARG A 76 -6.99 13.14 45.86
N LYS A 77 -7.19 11.81 45.88
CA LYS A 77 -7.64 11.10 47.09
C LYS A 77 -6.90 9.81 47.46
N THR A 78 -5.82 9.45 46.76
CA THR A 78 -5.23 8.10 46.85
C THR A 78 -3.75 8.05 47.22
N HIS A 79 -3.09 9.19 47.43
CA HIS A 79 -1.63 9.18 47.61
C HIS A 79 -1.17 8.73 49.02
N ASP A 80 -2.01 8.83 50.05
CA ASP A 80 -1.55 8.55 51.43
C ASP A 80 -1.88 7.12 51.93
N SER A 81 -2.87 6.45 51.34
CA SER A 81 -3.34 5.13 51.81
C SER A 81 -2.92 3.95 50.92
N ILE A 82 -2.55 4.18 49.66
CA ILE A 82 -2.12 3.09 48.75
C ILE A 82 -0.67 2.65 49.02
N GLY A 83 0.21 3.58 49.44
CA GLY A 83 1.62 3.26 49.70
C GLY A 83 1.81 2.19 50.77
N ALA A 84 1.03 2.23 51.85
CA ALA A 84 1.15 1.27 52.95
C ALA A 84 0.67 -0.15 52.56
N LEU A 85 -0.44 -0.25 51.82
CA LEU A 85 -0.97 -1.53 51.35
C LEU A 85 -0.09 -2.16 50.27
N ALA A 86 0.46 -1.35 49.36
CA ALA A 86 1.36 -1.84 48.32
C ALA A 86 2.66 -2.41 48.91
N VAL A 87 3.25 -1.76 49.91
CA VAL A 87 4.47 -2.25 50.57
C VAL A 87 4.21 -3.54 51.36
N HIS A 88 3.05 -3.66 52.01
CA HIS A 88 2.70 -4.88 52.73
C HIS A 88 2.45 -6.06 51.78
N TRP A 89 1.73 -5.82 50.68
CA TRP A 89 1.47 -6.82 49.64
C TRP A 89 2.77 -7.28 48.95
N LEU A 90 3.68 -6.34 48.64
CA LEU A 90 4.98 -6.65 48.04
C LEU A 90 5.88 -7.46 48.97
N ARG A 91 5.84 -7.24 50.29
CA ARG A 91 6.53 -8.08 51.27
C ARG A 91 5.93 -9.48 51.38
N ALA A 92 4.60 -9.59 51.35
CA ALA A 92 3.91 -10.87 51.49
C ALA A 92 4.08 -11.77 50.25
N HIS A 93 4.08 -11.20 49.05
CA HIS A 93 4.08 -11.96 47.80
C HIS A 93 5.36 -11.82 46.95
N GLY A 94 6.30 -10.96 47.36
CA GLY A 94 7.59 -10.77 46.67
C GLY A 94 8.36 -12.06 46.39
N PRO A 95 8.48 -13.02 47.34
CA PRO A 95 9.18 -14.28 47.09
C PRO A 95 8.51 -15.14 46.01
N ALA A 96 7.18 -15.16 45.96
CA ALA A 96 6.44 -15.92 44.96
C ALA A 96 6.60 -15.33 43.55
N LEU A 97 6.60 -13.99 43.45
CA LEU A 97 6.85 -13.28 42.19
C LEU A 97 8.29 -13.46 41.70
N ALA A 98 9.27 -13.45 42.59
CA ALA A 98 10.66 -13.76 42.25
C ALA A 98 10.81 -15.20 41.72
N GLY A 99 10.13 -16.17 42.36
CA GLY A 99 10.09 -17.55 41.87
C GLY A 99 9.47 -17.67 40.47
N TYR A 100 8.38 -16.94 40.21
CA TYR A 100 7.74 -16.92 38.89
C TYR A 100 8.64 -16.31 37.81
N ALA A 101 9.34 -15.22 38.12
CA ALA A 101 10.27 -14.59 37.18
C ALA A 101 11.43 -15.51 36.79
N VAL A 102 11.98 -16.25 37.76
CA VAL A 102 13.03 -17.26 37.49
C VAL A 102 12.50 -18.40 36.62
N LEU A 103 11.28 -18.88 36.89
CA LEU A 103 10.66 -19.95 36.10
C LEU A 103 10.42 -19.53 34.65
N VAL A 104 9.97 -18.29 34.41
CA VAL A 104 9.81 -17.73 33.05
C VAL A 104 11.15 -17.63 32.33
N LEU A 105 12.22 -17.20 33.01
CA LEU A 105 13.56 -17.15 32.42
C LEU A 105 14.09 -18.55 32.06
N ILE A 106 13.85 -19.56 32.90
CA ILE A 106 14.26 -20.95 32.62
C ILE A 106 13.49 -21.49 31.42
N LEU A 107 12.17 -21.28 31.35
CA LEU A 107 11.36 -21.71 30.22
C LEU A 107 11.76 -21.00 28.92
N GLY A 108 12.03 -19.68 28.99
CA GLY A 108 12.50 -18.91 27.84
C GLY A 108 13.86 -19.39 27.32
N ALA A 109 14.81 -19.66 28.22
CA ALA A 109 16.11 -20.22 27.85
C ALA A 109 15.99 -21.63 27.25
N GLY A 110 15.11 -22.47 27.81
CA GLY A 110 14.84 -23.81 27.27
C GLY A 110 14.23 -23.78 25.87
N TYR A 111 13.27 -22.88 25.64
CA TYR A 111 12.64 -22.70 24.32
C TYR A 111 13.65 -22.23 23.28
N PHE A 112 14.47 -21.24 23.61
CA PHE A 112 15.52 -20.72 22.73
C PHE A 112 16.58 -21.78 22.38
N TRP A 113 16.91 -22.67 23.32
CA TRP A 113 17.86 -23.75 23.07
C TRP A 113 17.27 -24.83 22.16
N LEU A 114 15.99 -25.15 22.31
CA LEU A 114 15.29 -26.15 21.48
C LEU A 114 15.15 -25.69 20.02
N ASP A 115 14.81 -24.42 19.82
CA ASP A 115 14.70 -23.77 18.50
C ASP A 115 16.04 -23.84 17.74
N ARG A 116 17.14 -23.49 18.41
CA ARG A 116 18.47 -23.55 17.83
C ARG A 116 18.92 -24.96 17.45
N TYR A 117 18.50 -25.99 18.20
CA TYR A 117 18.88 -27.38 17.95
C TYR A 117 18.20 -27.94 16.69
N GLN A 118 16.96 -27.54 16.41
CA GLN A 118 16.22 -27.97 15.22
C GLN A 118 16.83 -27.40 13.93
N HIS A 119 17.38 -26.18 13.98
CA HIS A 119 17.99 -25.55 12.81
C HIS A 119 19.37 -26.10 12.43
N THR A 120 20.07 -26.81 13.32
CA THR A 120 21.40 -27.37 13.02
C THR A 120 21.39 -28.78 12.45
N ALA A 121 20.23 -29.45 12.36
CA ALA A 121 20.13 -30.85 11.94
C ALA A 121 19.64 -31.07 10.50
N GLY A 122 19.49 -30.01 9.70
CA GLY A 122 18.77 -30.06 8.42
C GLY A 122 19.58 -29.86 7.15
N ASP A 123 20.93 -29.78 7.20
CA ASP A 123 21.72 -29.38 6.03
C ASP A 123 22.84 -30.40 5.70
N GLU A 124 22.43 -31.58 5.24
CA GLU A 124 23.29 -32.52 4.52
C GLU A 124 22.44 -33.29 3.49
N SER A 125 22.26 -32.70 2.31
CA SER A 125 21.76 -33.41 1.13
C SER A 125 22.15 -32.66 -0.15
N SER A 126 23.40 -32.88 -0.56
CA SER A 126 23.90 -32.58 -1.90
C SER A 126 23.14 -33.39 -2.95
N GLY A 127 22.27 -32.72 -3.72
CA GLY A 127 21.59 -33.26 -4.89
C GLY A 127 22.11 -32.62 -6.16
N GLN A 128 22.93 -33.37 -6.88
CA GLN A 128 23.40 -33.10 -8.24
C GLN A 128 22.22 -33.22 -9.22
N TYR A 129 22.02 -32.21 -10.07
CA TYR A 129 21.03 -32.25 -11.15
C TYR A 129 21.69 -31.92 -12.49
N ASP A 130 21.52 -32.86 -13.42
CA ASP A 130 22.01 -32.84 -14.78
C ASP A 130 21.25 -31.84 -15.67
N GLU A 131 21.97 -31.26 -16.63
CA GLU A 131 21.47 -30.46 -17.73
C GLU A 131 20.59 -31.32 -18.67
N ALA A 132 19.30 -31.05 -18.73
CA ALA A 132 18.43 -31.53 -19.80
C ALA A 132 17.49 -30.41 -20.25
N GLY A 133 17.77 -29.91 -21.46
CA GLY A 133 16.98 -28.89 -22.13
C GLY A 133 15.52 -29.30 -22.31
N THR A 134 14.62 -28.40 -21.90
CA THR A 134 13.28 -28.30 -22.45
C THR A 134 13.00 -26.84 -22.75
N ALA A 135 12.58 -26.59 -23.98
CA ALA A 135 12.23 -25.28 -24.48
C ALA A 135 11.10 -24.68 -23.64
N GLY A 136 11.45 -23.67 -22.84
CA GLY A 136 10.46 -22.82 -22.18
C GLY A 136 9.64 -22.04 -23.22
N PRO A 137 8.41 -21.63 -22.89
CA PRO A 137 7.68 -20.70 -23.73
C PRO A 137 8.50 -19.42 -23.85
N SER A 138 8.80 -19.03 -25.09
CA SER A 138 9.38 -17.72 -25.40
C SER A 138 8.46 -16.63 -24.83
N PHE A 139 8.80 -16.14 -23.65
CA PHE A 139 8.34 -14.83 -23.22
C PHE A 139 8.92 -13.84 -24.21
N SER A 140 8.04 -13.28 -25.04
CA SER A 140 8.38 -12.20 -25.95
C SER A 140 8.91 -11.03 -25.12
N ALA A 141 10.23 -10.89 -25.13
CA ALA A 141 10.94 -9.69 -24.74
C ALA A 141 10.51 -8.56 -25.69
N GLY A 142 9.37 -7.94 -25.38
CA GLY A 142 8.75 -6.93 -26.23
C GLY A 142 7.75 -6.03 -25.51
N GLN A 143 7.58 -6.15 -24.19
CA GLN A 143 6.78 -5.20 -23.44
C GLN A 143 7.69 -4.08 -22.91
N THR A 144 7.78 -3.03 -23.71
CA THR A 144 8.28 -1.74 -23.26
C THR A 144 7.45 -1.31 -22.04
N PRO A 145 8.02 -1.08 -20.85
CA PRO A 145 7.32 -0.60 -19.65
C PRO A 145 6.82 0.86 -19.77
N ALA A 146 6.69 1.39 -20.99
CA ALA A 146 6.51 2.82 -21.24
C ALA A 146 5.09 3.33 -21.08
N HIS A 147 4.10 2.49 -20.76
CA HIS A 147 2.72 2.94 -20.57
C HIS A 147 2.18 2.44 -19.24
N LEU A 148 2.47 3.18 -18.16
CA LEU A 148 1.71 3.03 -16.92
C LEU A 148 0.21 3.04 -17.25
N ARG A 149 -0.54 2.07 -16.71
CA ARG A 149 -1.99 2.00 -16.88
C ARG A 149 -2.62 3.33 -16.39
N GLN A 150 -3.67 3.77 -17.08
CA GLN A 150 -4.42 4.98 -16.73
C GLN A 150 -4.83 4.97 -15.24
N PRO A 151 -4.82 6.12 -14.54
CA PRO A 151 -5.21 6.16 -13.14
C PRO A 151 -6.63 5.63 -12.97
N GLU A 152 -6.82 4.76 -11.98
CA GLU A 152 -8.10 4.14 -11.70
C GLU A 152 -9.12 5.17 -11.25
N TRP A 153 -10.31 5.09 -11.84
CA TRP A 153 -11.45 5.88 -11.40
C TRP A 153 -11.99 5.30 -10.08
N PRO A 154 -12.06 6.09 -8.99
CA PRO A 154 -12.51 5.56 -7.71
C PRO A 154 -14.01 5.22 -7.77
N ALA A 155 -14.34 3.97 -7.42
CA ALA A 155 -15.73 3.48 -7.40
C ALA A 155 -16.66 4.27 -6.44
N SER A 156 -16.11 4.98 -5.46
CA SER A 156 -16.86 5.54 -4.31
C SER A 156 -17.09 7.06 -4.33
N SER A 157 -17.28 7.68 -5.49
CA SER A 157 -17.09 9.14 -5.62
C SER A 157 -18.36 9.99 -5.71
N VAL A 158 -19.55 9.39 -5.71
CA VAL A 158 -20.82 10.15 -5.71
C VAL A 158 -21.56 10.06 -4.37
N ALA A 159 -20.96 9.47 -3.33
CA ALA A 159 -21.54 9.45 -1.99
C ALA A 159 -21.55 10.87 -1.40
N GLY A 160 -22.57 11.66 -1.74
CA GLY A 160 -22.77 13.02 -1.24
C GLY A 160 -23.10 14.09 -2.30
N VAL A 161 -23.16 13.76 -3.60
CA VAL A 161 -23.62 14.74 -4.62
C VAL A 161 -25.16 14.79 -4.57
N PRO A 162 -25.78 15.93 -4.17
CA PRO A 162 -27.23 16.00 -3.99
C PRO A 162 -28.00 16.03 -5.32
N ASP A 163 -27.33 16.43 -6.41
CA ASP A 163 -27.94 16.64 -7.72
C ASP A 163 -27.86 15.37 -8.58
N PRO A 164 -29.00 14.75 -8.95
CA PRO A 164 -29.03 13.57 -9.80
C PRO A 164 -28.43 13.82 -11.19
N ALA A 165 -28.48 15.05 -11.72
CA ALA A 165 -27.88 15.37 -13.01
C ALA A 165 -26.35 15.32 -12.95
N LEU A 166 -25.74 15.81 -11.85
CA LEU A 166 -24.30 15.69 -11.62
C LEU A 166 -23.88 14.24 -11.39
N ALA A 167 -24.70 13.44 -10.69
CA ALA A 167 -24.46 12.02 -10.52
C ALA A 167 -24.44 11.26 -11.85
N GLN A 168 -25.38 11.58 -12.75
CA GLN A 168 -25.40 11.00 -14.10
C GLN A 168 -24.17 11.43 -14.90
N MET A 169 -23.84 12.72 -14.90
CA MET A 169 -22.66 13.24 -15.63
C MET A 169 -21.35 12.62 -15.14
N TRP A 170 -21.23 12.39 -13.83
CA TRP A 170 -20.11 11.68 -13.23
C TRP A 170 -19.95 10.27 -13.80
N GLU A 171 -21.05 9.52 -13.83
CA GLU A 171 -21.07 8.16 -14.33
C GLU A 171 -20.77 8.09 -15.83
N GLU A 172 -21.31 9.01 -16.63
CA GLU A 172 -21.01 9.12 -18.05
C GLU A 172 -19.52 9.46 -18.28
N ALA A 173 -18.96 10.42 -17.52
CA ALA A 173 -17.55 10.77 -17.59
C ALA A 173 -16.65 9.58 -17.25
N ARG A 174 -17.01 8.84 -16.18
CA ARG A 174 -16.31 7.63 -15.75
C ARG A 174 -16.32 6.57 -16.85
N GLN A 175 -17.49 6.25 -17.38
CA GLN A 175 -17.62 5.22 -18.42
C GLN A 175 -16.85 5.60 -19.69
N ALA A 176 -16.94 6.87 -20.12
CA ALA A 176 -16.18 7.36 -21.26
C ALA A 176 -14.67 7.26 -21.01
N TYR A 177 -14.20 7.64 -19.82
CA TYR A 177 -12.80 7.55 -19.43
C TYR A 177 -12.29 6.09 -19.37
N GLU A 178 -13.04 5.19 -18.72
CA GLU A 178 -12.71 3.76 -18.62
C GLU A 178 -12.63 3.09 -20.00
N LYS A 179 -13.53 3.48 -20.92
CA LYS A 179 -13.53 3.05 -22.33
C LYS A 179 -12.50 3.76 -23.21
N GLN A 180 -11.64 4.60 -22.63
CA GLN A 180 -10.62 5.39 -23.35
C GLN A 180 -11.19 6.37 -24.38
N GLN A 181 -12.47 6.73 -24.25
CA GLN A 181 -13.16 7.70 -25.09
C GLN A 181 -12.88 9.12 -24.60
N TYR A 182 -11.59 9.49 -24.50
CA TYR A 182 -11.14 10.73 -23.85
C TYR A 182 -11.72 12.00 -24.48
N GLN A 183 -11.98 11.98 -25.79
CA GLN A 183 -12.59 13.10 -26.50
C GLN A 183 -14.04 13.35 -26.06
N GLN A 184 -14.75 12.29 -25.63
CA GLN A 184 -16.10 12.38 -25.06
C GLN A 184 -16.07 12.67 -23.56
N ALA A 185 -15.10 12.11 -22.84
CA ALA A 185 -14.94 12.33 -21.41
C ALA A 185 -14.58 13.78 -21.05
N LEU A 186 -13.76 14.44 -21.88
CA LEU A 186 -13.23 15.77 -21.59
C LEU A 186 -14.29 16.86 -21.30
N PRO A 187 -15.34 17.06 -22.13
CA PRO A 187 -16.37 18.07 -21.82
C PRO A 187 -17.16 17.75 -20.53
N LEU A 188 -17.40 16.47 -20.25
CA LEU A 188 -18.06 16.05 -19.01
C LEU A 188 -17.18 16.34 -17.79
N LEU A 189 -15.89 15.99 -17.87
CA LEU A 189 -14.89 16.29 -16.85
C LEU A 189 -14.75 17.80 -16.59
N ALA A 190 -14.71 18.62 -17.65
CA ALA A 190 -14.65 20.08 -17.51
C ALA A 190 -15.86 20.64 -16.76
N SER A 191 -17.05 20.11 -17.06
CA SER A 191 -18.31 20.51 -16.40
C SER A 191 -18.32 20.06 -14.93
N LEU A 192 -17.85 18.84 -14.65
CA LEU A 192 -17.74 18.31 -13.29
C LEU A 192 -16.72 19.08 -12.45
N VAL A 193 -15.58 19.49 -13.00
CA VAL A 193 -14.58 20.32 -12.29
C VAL A 193 -15.17 21.65 -11.87
N GLN A 194 -16.01 22.27 -12.70
CA GLN A 194 -16.68 23.52 -12.37
C GLN A 194 -17.75 23.33 -11.28
N ALA A 195 -18.52 22.25 -11.36
CA ALA A 195 -19.57 21.95 -10.40
C ALA A 195 -19.03 21.44 -9.05
N LEU A 196 -17.87 20.77 -9.06
CA LEU A 196 -17.25 20.10 -7.91
C LEU A 196 -15.77 20.54 -7.77
N PRO A 197 -15.49 21.83 -7.48
CA PRO A 197 -14.12 22.35 -7.40
C PRO A 197 -13.29 21.71 -6.27
N ASP A 198 -13.97 21.15 -5.26
CA ASP A 198 -13.36 20.48 -4.11
C ASP A 198 -12.98 19.01 -4.38
N GLN A 199 -13.16 18.53 -5.62
CA GLN A 199 -12.80 17.18 -6.06
C GLN A 199 -11.55 17.19 -6.96
N PRO A 200 -10.33 17.36 -6.39
CA PRO A 200 -9.08 17.49 -7.15
C PRO A 200 -8.77 16.29 -8.05
N ARG A 201 -9.30 15.10 -7.74
CA ARG A 201 -9.15 13.92 -8.59
C ARG A 201 -9.72 14.13 -10.01
N LEU A 202 -10.73 14.99 -10.18
CA LEU A 202 -11.28 15.33 -11.49
C LEU A 202 -10.26 16.05 -12.38
N LEU A 203 -9.39 16.89 -11.79
CA LEU A 203 -8.30 17.54 -12.52
C LEU A 203 -7.30 16.50 -13.06
N LEU A 204 -7.05 15.42 -12.31
CA LEU A 204 -6.19 14.33 -12.77
C LEU A 204 -6.77 13.66 -14.02
N PHE A 205 -8.04 13.28 -13.98
CA PHE A 205 -8.70 12.64 -15.12
C PHE A 205 -8.80 13.57 -16.33
N GLN A 206 -9.05 14.86 -16.10
CA GLN A 206 -9.05 15.88 -17.15
C GLN A 206 -7.66 16.01 -17.80
N GLY A 207 -6.61 16.15 -16.98
CA GLY A 207 -5.22 16.26 -17.45
C GLY A 207 -4.76 15.02 -18.22
N VAL A 208 -5.06 13.82 -17.72
CA VAL A 208 -4.76 12.57 -18.44
C VAL A 208 -5.53 12.48 -19.75
N SER A 209 -6.81 12.82 -19.75
CA SER A 209 -7.62 12.83 -20.99
C SER A 209 -7.03 13.78 -22.03
N LEU A 210 -6.55 14.96 -21.60
CA LEU A 210 -5.88 15.94 -22.47
C LEU A 210 -4.58 15.39 -23.07
N LEU A 211 -3.75 14.70 -22.28
CA LEU A 211 -2.54 14.04 -22.79
C LEU A 211 -2.89 12.98 -23.85
N ARG A 212 -3.91 12.17 -23.59
CA ARG A 212 -4.29 11.05 -24.47
C ARG A 212 -4.87 11.51 -25.81
N ILE A 213 -5.40 12.74 -25.89
CA ILE A 213 -5.85 13.34 -27.14
C ILE A 213 -4.79 14.25 -27.79
N GLY A 214 -3.54 14.21 -27.33
CA GLY A 214 -2.44 14.98 -27.92
C GLY A 214 -2.47 16.48 -27.59
N LYS A 215 -2.96 16.86 -26.41
CA LYS A 215 -2.96 18.25 -25.93
C LYS A 215 -2.10 18.43 -24.67
N PRO A 216 -0.76 18.25 -24.76
CA PRO A 216 0.13 18.27 -23.60
C PRO A 216 0.15 19.61 -22.87
N GLU A 217 0.10 20.74 -23.58
CA GLU A 217 0.09 22.08 -22.95
C GLU A 217 -1.14 22.33 -22.07
N ALA A 218 -2.32 21.97 -22.58
CA ALA A 218 -3.54 22.08 -21.81
C ALA A 218 -3.52 21.12 -20.60
N ALA A 219 -2.96 19.92 -20.79
CA ALA A 219 -2.79 18.97 -19.69
C ALA A 219 -1.85 19.53 -18.61
N ARG A 220 -0.71 20.10 -19.01
CA ARG A 220 0.27 20.71 -18.10
C ARG A 220 -0.36 21.77 -17.22
N ALA A 221 -1.16 22.67 -17.79
CA ALA A 221 -1.85 23.70 -17.01
C ALA A 221 -2.77 23.11 -15.93
N VAL A 222 -3.58 22.11 -16.30
CA VAL A 222 -4.52 21.44 -15.37
C VAL A 222 -3.79 20.63 -14.30
N LEU A 223 -2.76 19.87 -14.71
CA LEU A 223 -1.99 19.01 -13.81
C LEU A 223 -1.08 19.82 -12.88
N HIS A 224 -0.58 20.97 -13.33
CA HIS A 224 0.17 21.87 -12.49
C HIS A 224 -0.70 22.41 -11.34
N ASP A 225 -1.93 22.84 -11.61
CA ASP A 225 -2.88 23.24 -10.56
C ASP A 225 -3.13 22.08 -9.56
N LEU A 226 -3.32 20.86 -10.05
CA LEU A 226 -3.47 19.69 -9.19
C LEU A 226 -2.24 19.46 -8.30
N VAL A 227 -1.03 19.50 -8.84
CA VAL A 227 0.21 19.29 -8.06
C VAL A 227 0.43 20.39 -7.03
N GLN A 228 0.03 21.64 -7.32
CA GLN A 228 0.06 22.73 -6.34
C GLN A 228 -0.90 22.47 -5.16
N ARG A 229 -2.09 21.92 -5.43
CA ARG A 229 -3.07 21.56 -4.40
C ARG A 229 -2.72 20.29 -3.65
N GLN A 230 -2.08 19.32 -4.32
CA GLN A 230 -1.71 18.03 -3.78
C GLN A 230 -0.26 17.67 -4.14
N PRO A 231 0.72 18.26 -3.43
CA PRO A 231 2.14 18.03 -3.72
C PRO A 231 2.62 16.59 -3.51
N ASP A 232 1.82 15.75 -2.84
CA ASP A 232 2.14 14.35 -2.53
C ASP A 232 1.43 13.35 -3.47
N ASP A 233 0.62 13.80 -4.42
CA ASP A 233 -0.01 12.91 -5.39
C ASP A 233 1.00 12.48 -6.47
N SER A 234 1.58 11.29 -6.28
CA SER A 234 2.53 10.68 -7.21
C SER A 234 1.99 10.53 -8.63
N ALA A 235 0.67 10.33 -8.81
CA ALA A 235 0.08 10.21 -10.14
C ALA A 235 0.05 11.57 -10.83
N ALA A 236 -0.37 12.61 -10.12
CA ALA A 236 -0.38 13.98 -10.64
C ALA A 236 1.02 14.44 -11.07
N GLN A 237 2.04 14.16 -10.24
CA GLN A 237 3.44 14.46 -10.56
C GLN A 237 3.93 13.70 -11.78
N TRP A 238 3.62 12.40 -11.89
CA TRP A 238 3.96 11.60 -13.05
C TRP A 238 3.36 12.18 -14.34
N PHE A 239 2.06 12.45 -14.35
CA PHE A 239 1.40 12.97 -15.56
C PHE A 239 1.82 14.41 -15.88
N LEU A 240 2.19 15.21 -14.87
CA LEU A 240 2.81 16.51 -15.11
C LEU A 240 4.16 16.37 -15.81
N ALA A 241 5.01 15.42 -15.37
CA ALA A 241 6.28 15.11 -16.05
C ALA A 241 6.04 14.65 -17.50
N GLU A 242 5.09 13.73 -17.72
CA GLU A 242 4.71 13.27 -19.07
C GLU A 242 4.22 14.43 -19.95
N SER A 243 3.51 15.42 -19.39
CA SER A 243 3.06 16.60 -20.13
C SER A 243 4.19 17.53 -20.57
N CYS A 244 5.34 17.48 -19.91
CA CYS A 244 6.50 18.33 -20.22
C CYS A 244 7.47 17.67 -21.21
N LEU A 245 7.43 16.35 -21.39
CA LEU A 245 8.44 15.57 -22.13
C LEU A 245 8.80 16.12 -23.52
N GLU A 246 7.80 16.51 -24.32
CA GLU A 246 8.03 16.95 -25.70
C GLU A 246 8.55 18.39 -25.80
N GLN A 247 8.28 19.22 -24.80
CA GLN A 247 8.45 20.67 -24.89
C GLN A 247 9.56 21.20 -23.98
N ASP A 248 9.71 20.57 -22.81
CA ASP A 248 10.68 20.90 -21.78
C ASP A 248 11.19 19.60 -21.15
N PRO A 249 12.08 18.87 -21.86
CA PRO A 249 12.60 17.59 -21.39
C PRO A 249 13.42 17.74 -20.11
N ASP A 250 14.09 18.87 -19.90
CA ASP A 250 14.85 19.15 -18.69
C ASP A 250 13.93 19.26 -17.47
N GLN A 251 12.78 19.96 -17.62
CA GLN A 251 11.78 19.99 -16.57
C GLN A 251 11.16 18.62 -16.32
N ALA A 252 10.86 17.86 -17.38
CA ALA A 252 10.31 16.51 -17.24
C ALA A 252 11.28 15.60 -16.45
N GLN A 253 12.56 15.66 -16.78
CA GLN A 253 13.63 14.92 -16.09
C GLN A 253 13.69 15.29 -14.61
N LEU A 254 13.70 16.58 -14.28
CA LEU A 254 13.69 17.05 -12.89
C LEU A 254 12.48 16.50 -12.10
N LEU A 255 11.30 16.50 -12.72
CA LEU A 255 10.09 15.98 -12.09
C LEU A 255 10.17 14.46 -11.87
N TYR A 256 10.73 13.69 -12.81
CA TYR A 256 10.96 12.26 -12.59
C TYR A 256 11.95 11.99 -11.46
N GLU A 257 13.04 12.76 -11.38
CA GLU A 257 14.04 12.62 -10.31
C GLU A 257 13.42 12.91 -8.93
N GLN A 258 12.65 13.98 -8.83
CA GLN A 258 11.90 14.31 -7.61
C GLN A 258 10.93 13.20 -7.22
N LEU A 259 10.21 12.62 -8.19
CA LEU A 259 9.29 11.52 -7.97
C LEU A 259 10.01 10.22 -7.59
N ALA A 260 11.17 9.95 -8.18
CA ALA A 260 11.99 8.77 -7.91
C ALA A 260 12.58 8.75 -6.49
N ALA A 261 12.78 9.95 -5.91
CA ALA A 261 13.32 10.16 -4.58
C ALA A 261 12.28 10.00 -3.44
N ARG A 262 10.97 9.98 -3.74
CA ARG A 262 9.89 9.99 -2.73
C ARG A 262 9.20 8.64 -2.58
N GLY A 263 9.14 8.10 -1.36
CA GLY A 263 8.23 7.02 -0.88
C GLY A 263 8.09 5.76 -1.74
N ASP A 264 7.24 4.80 -1.38
CA ASP A 264 6.93 3.65 -2.27
C ASP A 264 5.64 3.93 -3.04
N SER A 265 5.74 4.02 -4.38
CA SER A 265 4.60 4.15 -5.29
C SER A 265 4.90 3.49 -6.64
N LEU A 266 3.86 3.03 -7.34
CA LEU A 266 3.96 2.52 -8.72
C LEU A 266 4.68 3.52 -9.65
N TYR A 267 4.38 4.81 -9.47
CA TYR A 267 4.93 5.89 -10.29
C TYR A 267 6.43 6.15 -10.03
N ARG A 268 6.94 5.86 -8.83
CA ARG A 268 8.38 5.92 -8.54
C ARG A 268 9.18 4.90 -9.34
N ALA A 269 8.70 3.65 -9.39
CA ALA A 269 9.38 2.60 -10.14
C ALA A 269 9.44 2.95 -11.63
N ALA A 270 8.32 3.47 -12.17
CA ALA A 270 8.26 3.95 -13.54
C ALA A 270 9.18 5.16 -13.79
N ALA A 271 9.26 6.11 -12.85
CA ALA A 271 10.14 7.28 -12.95
C ALA A 271 11.62 6.87 -13.02
N ARG A 272 12.05 5.92 -12.18
CA ARG A 272 13.42 5.37 -12.23
C ARG A 272 13.73 4.73 -13.58
N GLN A 273 12.80 3.95 -14.11
CA GLN A 273 12.97 3.34 -15.43
C GLN A 273 13.04 4.38 -16.56
N ARG A 274 12.28 5.48 -16.45
CA ARG A 274 12.29 6.59 -17.41
C ARG A 274 13.65 7.30 -17.42
N ILE A 275 14.17 7.63 -16.23
CA ILE A 275 15.47 8.30 -16.03
C ILE A 275 16.62 7.49 -16.67
N HIS A 276 16.60 6.16 -16.56
CA HIS A 276 17.68 5.31 -17.09
C HIS A 276 17.64 5.09 -18.61
N ARG A 277 16.58 5.51 -19.30
CA ARG A 277 16.40 5.30 -20.76
C ARG A 277 16.80 6.50 -21.61
N HIS A 278 17.02 7.64 -20.99
CA HIS A 278 17.48 8.87 -21.61
C HIS A 278 18.91 9.16 -21.14
#